data_AF-A0A973SCJ1-F1
#
_entry.id   AF-A0A973SCJ1-F1
#
_cell.length_a   1.000
_cell.length_b   1.000
_cell.length_c   1.000
_cell.angle_alpha   90.00
_cell.angle_beta   90.00
_cell.angle_gamma   90.00
#
_symmetry.space_group_name_H-M   'P 1'
#
loop_
_entity.id
_entity.type
_entity.pdbx_description
1 polymer ?
#
loop_
_entity_poly.entity_id
_entity_poly.type
_entity_poly.pdbx_seq_one_letter_code
_entity_poly.pdbx_strand_id
1 'polypeptide(L)'
;ELKDIGSGFEEAKADVMGAYNVMFMMDKGVIPAAERPQIRASYVAQLFRGMRFGDTDAHGRGAAMQYRYLRDKGGIVWDPGAKRFRIDGPKLDAGIRALVGDIVRLQATGDYQGTEAFLAKWAVLDPEAKQVTGTMTHIPVDIRPNYPGHI
;
A
#
# COMPACT_ATOMS: atom_id res chain seq x y z
N GLU A 1 -12.48 -3.97 -20.38
CA GLU A 1 -11.78 -4.50 -19.21
C GLU A 1 -10.65 -3.58 -18.83
N LEU A 2 -10.84 -2.79 -17.74
CA LEU A 2 -10.00 -1.76 -17.08
C LEU A 2 -9.02 -0.85 -17.88
N LYS A 3 -8.74 -1.07 -19.17
CA LYS A 3 -8.00 -0.20 -20.09
C LYS A 3 -6.68 0.30 -19.48
N ASP A 4 -6.46 1.60 -19.50
CA ASP A 4 -5.27 2.32 -19.05
C ASP A 4 -5.04 2.24 -17.53
N ILE A 5 -6.08 2.00 -16.73
CA ILE A 5 -5.95 1.83 -15.27
C ILE A 5 -5.68 0.38 -14.86
N GLY A 6 -5.81 -0.58 -15.77
CA GLY A 6 -5.74 -2.01 -15.49
C GLY A 6 -4.41 -2.44 -14.86
N SER A 7 -3.27 -2.12 -15.49
CA SER A 7 -1.96 -2.57 -15.00
C SER A 7 -1.61 -1.99 -13.63
N GLY A 8 -1.84 -0.69 -13.42
CA GLY A 8 -1.56 -0.07 -12.13
C GLY A 8 -2.48 -0.57 -11.01
N PHE A 9 -3.75 -0.85 -11.33
CA PHE A 9 -4.69 -1.41 -10.37
C PHE A 9 -4.39 -2.87 -10.04
N GLU A 10 -3.88 -3.64 -11.01
CA GLU A 10 -3.40 -5.01 -10.80
C GLU A 10 -2.16 -5.07 -9.91
N GLU A 11 -1.17 -4.20 -10.12
CA GLU A 11 -0.01 -4.09 -9.21
C GLU A 11 -0.44 -3.74 -7.79
N ALA A 12 -1.35 -2.77 -7.64
CA ALA A 12 -1.87 -2.40 -6.33
C ALA A 12 -2.63 -3.55 -5.64
N LYS A 13 -3.32 -4.40 -6.42
CA LYS A 13 -3.91 -5.64 -5.91
C LYS A 13 -2.83 -6.61 -5.44
N ALA A 14 -1.79 -6.83 -6.25
CA ALA A 14 -0.73 -7.78 -5.96
C ALA A 14 -0.05 -7.45 -4.62
N ASP A 15 0.23 -6.19 -4.35
CA ASP A 15 0.81 -5.72 -3.08
C ASP A 15 -0.06 -6.08 -1.86
N VAL A 16 -1.31 -5.59 -1.84
CA VAL A 16 -2.20 -5.79 -0.69
C VAL A 16 -2.64 -7.25 -0.55
N MET A 17 -2.81 -7.96 -1.67
CA MET A 17 -3.12 -9.40 -1.68
C MET A 17 -1.93 -10.23 -1.20
N GLY A 18 -0.70 -9.80 -1.47
CA GLY A 18 0.51 -10.39 -0.89
C GLY A 18 0.49 -10.31 0.64
N ALA A 19 0.22 -9.13 1.20
CA ALA A 19 0.07 -8.96 2.65
C ALA A 19 -1.06 -9.81 3.23
N TYR A 20 -2.22 -9.86 2.55
CA TYR A 20 -3.34 -10.74 2.91
C TYR A 20 -2.94 -12.22 2.95
N ASN A 21 -2.26 -12.71 1.91
CA ASN A 21 -1.83 -14.09 1.80
C ASN A 21 -0.80 -14.47 2.86
N VAL A 22 0.13 -13.57 3.21
CA VAL A 22 1.07 -13.79 4.32
C VAL A 22 0.34 -13.94 5.64
N MET A 23 -0.63 -13.07 5.94
CA MET A 23 -1.44 -13.20 7.15
C MET A 23 -2.27 -14.48 7.18
N PHE A 24 -2.84 -14.87 6.04
CA PHE A 24 -3.54 -16.15 5.88
C PHE A 24 -2.62 -17.35 6.13
N MET A 25 -1.39 -17.34 5.59
CA MET A 25 -0.39 -18.37 5.83
C MET A 25 0.04 -18.42 7.31
N MET A 26 0.08 -17.29 8.01
CA MET A 26 0.30 -17.26 9.46
C MET A 26 -0.86 -17.88 10.23
N ASP A 27 -2.11 -17.58 9.86
CA ASP A 27 -3.29 -18.21 10.48
C ASP A 27 -3.31 -19.74 10.28
N LYS A 28 -2.71 -20.22 9.19
CA LYS A 28 -2.55 -21.65 8.88
C LYS A 28 -1.31 -22.29 9.53
N GLY A 29 -0.48 -21.53 10.22
CA GLY A 29 0.76 -22.04 10.83
C GLY A 29 1.88 -22.35 9.84
N VAL A 30 1.76 -21.92 8.57
CA VAL A 30 2.82 -22.07 7.55
C VAL A 30 3.94 -21.06 7.78
N ILE A 31 3.59 -19.85 8.21
CA ILE A 31 4.52 -18.79 8.62
C ILE A 31 4.35 -18.56 10.13
N PRO A 32 5.42 -18.31 10.92
CA PRO A 32 5.28 -18.07 12.35
C PRO A 32 4.38 -16.87 12.67
N ALA A 33 3.31 -17.10 13.44
CA ALA A 33 2.38 -16.04 13.84
C ALA A 33 3.05 -14.96 14.71
N ALA A 34 4.14 -15.30 15.40
CA ALA A 34 4.93 -14.38 16.22
C ALA A 34 5.57 -13.24 15.40
N GLU A 35 5.71 -13.40 14.07
CA GLU A 35 6.28 -12.40 13.17
C GLU A 35 5.24 -11.41 12.60
N ARG A 36 3.97 -11.58 12.95
CA ARG A 36 2.88 -10.73 12.42
C ARG A 36 3.11 -9.23 12.66
N PRO A 37 3.58 -8.76 13.84
CA PRO A 37 3.90 -7.35 14.04
C PRO A 37 4.95 -6.81 13.05
N GLN A 38 5.98 -7.60 12.73
CA GLN A 38 7.06 -7.24 11.82
C GLN A 38 6.56 -7.18 10.39
N ILE A 39 5.76 -8.15 9.95
CA ILE A 39 5.13 -8.12 8.61
C ILE A 39 4.23 -6.89 8.44
N ARG A 40 3.41 -6.57 9.45
CA ARG A 40 2.57 -5.35 9.42
C ARG A 40 3.43 -4.10 9.31
N ALA A 41 4.48 -3.99 10.12
CA ALA A 41 5.38 -2.85 10.10
C ALA A 41 6.11 -2.70 8.75
N SER A 42 6.63 -3.80 8.20
CA SER A 42 7.30 -3.81 6.89
C SER A 42 6.35 -3.46 5.75
N TYR A 43 5.13 -4.00 5.74
CA TYR A 43 4.12 -3.66 4.73
C TYR A 43 3.78 -2.15 4.77
N VAL A 44 3.48 -1.60 5.96
CA VAL A 44 3.18 -0.17 6.10
C VAL A 44 4.39 0.69 5.71
N ALA A 45 5.61 0.32 6.12
CA ALA A 45 6.83 1.03 5.74
C ALA A 45 7.05 1.02 4.21
N GLN A 46 6.77 -0.10 3.54
CA GLN A 46 6.86 -0.22 2.10
C GLN A 46 5.90 0.72 1.38
N LEU A 47 4.71 0.97 1.92
CA LEU A 47 3.79 1.99 1.38
C LEU A 47 4.44 3.37 1.34
N PHE A 48 5.15 3.78 2.40
CA PHE A 48 5.87 5.06 2.42
C PHE A 48 7.01 5.12 1.40
N ARG A 49 7.70 4.01 1.15
CA ARG A 49 8.66 3.94 0.03
C ARG A 49 7.95 4.11 -1.32
N GLY A 50 6.87 3.36 -1.54
CA GLY A 50 6.08 3.41 -2.78
C GLY A 50 5.52 4.81 -3.07
N MET A 51 4.95 5.47 -2.08
CA MET A 51 4.41 6.83 -2.20
C MET A 51 5.47 7.88 -2.62
N ARG A 52 6.76 7.60 -2.47
CA ARG A 52 7.86 8.49 -2.89
C ARG A 52 8.16 8.42 -4.38
N PHE A 53 7.61 7.45 -5.12
CA PHE A 53 7.67 7.44 -6.59
C PHE A 53 6.82 8.54 -7.24
N GLY A 54 5.87 9.10 -6.49
CA GLY A 54 5.06 10.24 -6.93
C GLY A 54 3.65 9.85 -7.38
N ASP A 55 2.86 10.87 -7.69
CA ASP A 55 1.44 10.76 -8.06
C ASP A 55 1.20 10.50 -9.55
N THR A 56 2.24 10.59 -10.38
CA THR A 56 2.21 10.24 -11.81
C THR A 56 2.58 8.77 -12.06
N ASP A 57 3.24 8.11 -11.10
CA ASP A 57 3.63 6.71 -11.18
C ASP A 57 2.50 5.78 -10.72
N ALA A 58 2.30 4.67 -11.43
CA ALA A 58 1.25 3.72 -11.13
C ALA A 58 1.43 3.04 -9.76
N HIS A 59 2.66 2.69 -9.39
CA HIS A 59 2.96 2.09 -8.09
C HIS A 59 2.85 3.12 -6.96
N GLY A 60 3.29 4.36 -7.20
CA GLY A 60 3.11 5.47 -6.27
C GLY A 60 1.64 5.76 -5.96
N ARG A 61 0.78 5.80 -6.98
CA ARG A 61 -0.68 5.92 -6.83
C ARG A 61 -1.29 4.72 -6.11
N GLY A 62 -0.85 3.50 -6.45
CA GLY A 62 -1.29 2.26 -5.80
C GLY A 62 -0.96 2.25 -4.29
N ALA A 63 0.25 2.65 -3.93
CA ALA A 63 0.68 2.77 -2.54
C ALA A 63 -0.10 3.85 -1.78
N ALA A 64 -0.35 5.00 -2.40
CA ALA A 64 -1.18 6.06 -1.83
C ALA A 64 -2.62 5.59 -1.56
N MET A 65 -3.20 4.84 -2.51
CA MET A 65 -4.52 4.23 -2.38
C MET A 65 -4.59 3.27 -1.18
N GLN A 66 -3.63 2.35 -1.08
CA GLN A 66 -3.58 1.40 0.03
C GLN A 66 -3.42 2.13 1.37
N TYR A 67 -2.47 3.08 1.46
CA TYR A 67 -2.25 3.89 2.65
C TYR A 67 -3.54 4.61 3.09
N ARG A 68 -4.20 5.34 2.17
CA ARG A 68 -5.35 6.16 2.52
C ARG A 68 -6.56 5.32 2.92
N TYR A 69 -6.79 4.20 2.24
CA TYR A 69 -7.85 3.25 2.60
C TYR A 69 -7.62 2.66 3.99
N LEU A 70 -6.41 2.18 4.28
CA LEU A 70 -6.06 1.57 5.56
C LEU A 70 -6.07 2.59 6.72
N ARG A 71 -5.72 3.85 6.45
CA ARG A 71 -5.88 4.96 7.38
C ARG A 71 -7.34 5.23 7.70
N ASP A 72 -8.21 5.26 6.69
CA ASP A 72 -9.66 5.43 6.89
C ASP A 72 -10.29 4.29 7.71
N LYS A 73 -9.80 3.06 7.52
CA LYS A 73 -10.18 1.91 8.37
C LYS A 73 -9.55 1.94 9.76
N GLY A 74 -8.69 2.92 10.06
CA GLY A 74 -8.04 3.10 11.35
C GLY A 74 -6.87 2.15 11.62
N GLY A 75 -6.37 1.44 10.60
CA GLY A 75 -5.19 0.56 10.70
C GLY A 75 -3.86 1.32 10.74
N ILE A 76 -3.83 2.51 10.10
CA ILE A 76 -2.70 3.44 10.14
C ILE A 76 -3.17 4.72 10.85
N VAL A 77 -2.53 5.06 11.96
CA VAL A 77 -3.00 6.12 12.87
C VAL A 77 -1.91 7.18 13.02
N TRP A 78 -2.28 8.45 12.89
CA TRP A 78 -1.35 9.56 13.12
C TRP A 78 -1.18 9.86 14.60
N ASP A 79 0.07 10.00 15.03
CA ASP A 79 0.44 10.52 16.34
C ASP A 79 0.92 11.99 16.19
N PRO A 80 0.11 12.99 16.55
CA PRO A 80 0.46 14.39 16.38
C PRO A 80 1.60 14.84 17.31
N GLY A 81 1.76 14.19 18.47
CA GLY A 81 2.83 14.51 19.43
C GLY A 81 4.18 14.01 18.93
N ALA A 82 4.23 12.76 18.44
CA ALA A 82 5.44 12.16 17.91
C ALA A 82 5.74 12.58 16.45
N LYS A 83 4.75 13.13 15.74
CA LYS A 83 4.77 13.40 14.29
C LYS A 83 5.12 12.15 13.47
N ARG A 84 4.52 11.01 13.83
CA ARG A 84 4.77 9.70 13.22
C ARG A 84 3.48 8.90 13.11
N PHE A 85 3.51 7.86 12.28
CA PHE A 85 2.41 6.90 12.17
C PHE A 85 2.60 5.73 13.13
N ARG A 86 1.48 5.24 13.66
CA ARG A 86 1.34 4.03 14.45
C ARG A 86 0.44 3.04 13.73
N ILE A 87 0.60 1.77 14.04
CA ILE A 87 -0.22 0.68 13.50
C ILE A 87 -1.21 0.20 14.56
N ASP A 88 -2.49 0.16 14.22
CA ASP A 88 -3.51 -0.61 14.92
C ASP A 88 -3.62 -1.96 14.22
N GLY A 89 -3.02 -3.01 14.81
CA GLY A 89 -2.87 -4.31 14.17
C GLY A 89 -4.20 -4.96 13.73
N PRO A 90 -5.17 -5.14 14.64
CA PRO A 90 -6.47 -5.70 14.29
C PRO A 90 -7.19 -4.92 13.18
N LYS A 91 -7.17 -3.58 13.22
CA LYS A 91 -7.81 -2.76 12.18
C LYS A 91 -7.04 -2.80 10.86
N LEU A 92 -5.72 -2.89 10.90
CA LEU A 92 -4.90 -3.05 9.70
C LEU A 92 -5.23 -4.37 8.99
N ASP A 93 -5.27 -5.50 9.71
CA ASP A 93 -5.60 -6.80 9.13
C ASP A 93 -7.02 -6.80 8.50
N ALA A 94 -8.00 -6.23 9.23
CA ALA A 94 -9.36 -6.09 8.72
C ALA A 94 -9.44 -5.18 7.48
N GLY A 95 -8.69 -4.07 7.50
CA GLY A 95 -8.59 -3.14 6.39
C GLY A 95 -7.96 -3.76 5.15
N ILE A 96 -6.90 -4.55 5.31
CA ILE A 96 -6.23 -5.28 4.21
C ILE A 96 -7.22 -6.27 3.57
N ARG A 97 -7.94 -7.06 4.39
CA ARG A 97 -8.96 -7.98 3.89
C ARG A 97 -10.08 -7.25 3.14
N ALA A 98 -10.56 -6.14 3.67
CA ALA A 98 -11.60 -5.35 3.03
C ALA A 98 -11.13 -4.78 1.69
N LEU A 99 -9.91 -4.23 1.66
CA LEU A 99 -9.32 -3.64 0.46
C LEU A 99 -9.14 -4.68 -0.66
N VAL A 100 -8.58 -5.86 -0.36
CA VAL A 100 -8.49 -6.96 -1.34
C VAL A 100 -9.88 -7.31 -1.89
N GLY A 101 -10.88 -7.41 -1.00
CA GLY A 101 -12.25 -7.73 -1.40
C GLY A 101 -12.87 -6.68 -2.33
N ASP A 102 -12.64 -5.39 -2.06
CA ASP A 102 -13.15 -4.30 -2.89
C ASP A 102 -12.47 -4.30 -4.27
N ILE A 103 -11.14 -4.44 -4.32
CA ILE A 103 -10.36 -4.50 -5.57
C ILE A 103 -10.79 -5.67 -6.45
N VAL A 104 -10.88 -6.89 -5.87
CA VAL A 104 -11.23 -8.09 -6.64
C VAL A 104 -12.66 -8.01 -7.19
N ARG A 105 -13.61 -7.40 -6.46
CA ARG A 105 -14.97 -7.19 -6.98
C ARG A 105 -15.00 -6.24 -8.17
N LEU A 106 -14.28 -5.11 -8.08
CA LEU A 106 -14.16 -4.14 -9.18
C LEU A 106 -13.56 -4.78 -10.43
N GLN A 107 -12.52 -5.59 -10.26
CA GLN A 107 -11.89 -6.32 -11.36
C GLN A 107 -12.81 -7.42 -11.92
N ALA A 108 -13.50 -8.17 -11.08
CA ALA A 108 -14.36 -9.29 -11.50
C ALA A 108 -15.52 -8.84 -12.40
N THR A 109 -16.02 -7.62 -12.21
CA THR A 109 -17.08 -7.03 -13.04
C THR A 109 -16.55 -6.14 -14.15
N GLY A 110 -15.22 -5.97 -14.26
CA GLY A 110 -14.60 -5.06 -15.23
C GLY A 110 -15.04 -3.59 -15.06
N ASP A 111 -15.42 -3.19 -13.83
CA ASP A 111 -16.04 -1.89 -13.54
C ASP A 111 -15.01 -0.74 -13.61
N TYR A 112 -14.82 -0.23 -14.82
CA TYR A 112 -13.89 0.86 -15.10
C TYR A 112 -14.24 2.14 -14.34
N GLN A 113 -15.52 2.57 -14.38
CA GLN A 113 -15.94 3.81 -13.73
C GLN A 113 -15.86 3.72 -12.20
N GLY A 114 -16.25 2.58 -11.63
CA GLY A 114 -16.07 2.29 -10.21
C GLY A 114 -14.59 2.30 -9.80
N THR A 115 -13.72 1.75 -10.64
CA THR A 115 -12.27 1.75 -10.39
C THR A 115 -11.68 3.16 -10.47
N GLU A 116 -12.08 3.98 -11.45
CA GLU A 116 -11.68 5.40 -11.52
C GLU A 116 -12.12 6.17 -10.27
N ALA A 117 -13.38 6.00 -9.85
CA ALA A 117 -13.90 6.64 -8.64
C ALA A 117 -13.17 6.18 -7.38
N PHE A 118 -12.83 4.88 -7.32
CA PHE A 118 -12.05 4.31 -6.22
C PHE A 118 -10.65 4.93 -6.14
N LEU A 119 -9.95 5.02 -7.27
CA LEU A 119 -8.63 5.65 -7.35
C LEU A 119 -8.70 7.15 -7.05
N ALA A 120 -9.69 7.87 -7.58
CA ALA A 120 -9.86 9.30 -7.33
C ALA A 120 -10.08 9.59 -5.84
N LYS A 121 -10.78 8.71 -5.12
CA LYS A 121 -10.99 8.83 -3.68
C LYS A 121 -9.73 8.51 -2.88
N TRP A 122 -9.07 7.40 -3.21
CA TRP A 122 -8.06 6.81 -2.33
C TRP A 122 -6.62 7.12 -2.72
N ALA A 123 -6.30 7.29 -4.00
CA ALA A 123 -4.93 7.55 -4.48
C ALA A 123 -4.49 9.02 -4.26
N VAL A 124 -4.78 9.57 -3.07
CA VAL A 124 -4.52 10.97 -2.70
C VAL A 124 -3.84 11.04 -1.34
N LEU A 125 -2.61 11.58 -1.33
CA LEU A 125 -1.84 11.81 -0.11
C LEU A 125 -2.44 12.94 0.72
N ASP A 126 -2.65 12.66 2.00
CA ASP A 126 -3.01 13.67 3.00
C ASP A 126 -1.79 14.49 3.46
N PRO A 127 -2.00 15.60 4.22
CA PRO A 127 -0.90 16.44 4.69
C PRO A 127 0.13 15.73 5.55
N GLU A 128 -0.27 14.74 6.34
CA GLU A 128 0.61 14.02 7.27
C GLU A 128 1.54 13.07 6.52
N ALA A 129 1.02 12.34 5.52
CA ALA A 129 1.83 11.53 4.63
C ALA A 129 2.84 12.39 3.87
N LYS A 130 2.41 13.54 3.32
CA LYS A 130 3.29 14.50 2.65
C LYS A 130 4.35 15.06 3.59
N GLN A 131 4.00 15.34 4.84
CA GLN A 131 4.95 15.79 5.85
C GLN A 131 6.01 14.71 6.09
N VAL A 132 5.60 13.46 6.33
CA VAL A 132 6.53 12.36 6.61
C VAL A 132 7.42 12.06 5.41
N THR A 133 6.88 11.92 4.21
CA THR A 133 7.69 11.68 3.00
C THR A 133 8.61 12.86 2.67
N GLY A 134 8.19 14.09 2.96
CA GLY A 134 9.00 15.30 2.84
C GLY A 134 10.23 15.33 3.77
N THR A 135 10.23 14.58 4.87
CA THR A 135 11.44 14.45 5.73
C THR A 135 12.48 13.47 5.16
N MET A 136 12.12 12.68 4.14
CA MET A 136 12.95 11.59 3.60
C MET A 136 13.76 12.02 2.36
N THR A 137 13.89 13.32 2.08
CA THR A 137 14.61 13.82 0.88
C THR A 137 16.09 13.45 0.86
N HIS A 138 16.69 13.21 2.02
CA HIS A 138 18.07 12.76 2.18
C HIS A 138 18.25 11.24 2.01
N ILE A 139 17.16 10.47 1.98
CA ILE A 139 17.17 9.01 1.78
C ILE A 139 16.98 8.76 0.28
N PRO A 140 17.74 7.89 -0.39
CA PRO A 140 17.46 7.52 -1.78
C PRO A 140 16.03 6.97 -1.96
N VAL A 141 15.40 7.22 -3.10
CA VAL A 141 14.08 6.65 -3.43
C VAL A 141 14.24 5.20 -3.88
N ASP A 142 15.22 4.96 -4.75
CA ASP A 142 15.53 3.67 -5.33
C ASP A 142 17.04 3.55 -5.62
N ILE A 143 17.45 2.44 -6.21
CA ILE A 143 18.83 2.14 -6.55
C ILE A 143 19.15 2.51 -8.01
N ARG A 144 20.42 2.88 -8.25
CA ARG A 144 20.98 2.94 -9.60
C ARG A 144 21.93 1.75 -9.77
N PRO A 145 21.50 0.67 -10.45
CA PRO A 145 22.37 -0.49 -10.60
C PRO A 145 23.59 -0.16 -11.47
N ASN A 146 24.73 -0.72 -11.11
CA ASN A 146 25.95 -0.72 -11.91
C ASN A 146 26.30 -2.18 -12.24
N TYR A 147 26.28 -2.53 -13.53
CA TYR A 147 26.52 -3.89 -14.02
C TYR A 147 27.87 -3.96 -14.75
N PRO A 148 28.99 -4.12 -14.03
CA PRO A 148 30.31 -4.22 -14.64
C PRO A 148 30.44 -5.55 -15.40
N GLY A 149 30.14 -5.53 -16.70
CA GLY A 149 30.19 -6.71 -17.58
C GLY A 149 29.17 -6.72 -18.71
N HIS A 150 28.18 -5.83 -18.66
CA HIS A 150 27.22 -5.61 -19.74
C HIS A 150 27.42 -4.19 -20.29
N ILE A 151 28.24 -4.09 -21.36
CA ILE A 151 28.27 -2.95 -22.29
C ILE A 151 27.29 -3.28 -23.41
#